data_AF-A0A9P9I0I7-F1
#
_entry.id   AF-A0A9P9I0I7-F1
#
_cell.length_a   1.000
_cell.length_b   1.000
_cell.length_c   1.000
_cell.angle_alpha   90.00
_cell.angle_beta   90.00
_cell.angle_gamma   90.00
#
_symmetry.space_group_name_H-M   'P 1'
#
loop_
_entity.id
_entity.type
_entity.pdbx_description
1 polymer ?
#
loop_
_entity_poly.entity_id
_entity_poly.type
_entity_poly.pdbx_seq_one_letter_code
_entity_poly.pdbx_strand_id
1 'polypeptide(L)'
;MSLSMDPSPSSPKLTTTTIADTATTSVTHEPAEYAIPAPATENLATTEADDEEREDGEIHDSSDDDLLADRDDGSEFEIETEQHSTPPVDDESVQLNQGCGIPCRFYNHDRCMRGADCGYLHGPDDKSIRDNNAKNVCLYLLLGNCKFGATKCAYSHRRDWLPPGWWDSEEGVREELQRIDDAKKSAKDARRATVAAEKEARVQRKREQQHLNNLLNSLTNGVTAEQPGPSHPMSNGDHAAHHVQPANNINGAAPRRRNNNNANANSNGQPRKQPQRPTEPRPPLPAPQPGMFPAQFHAPMQPSMSLQELAERMQHLHLLQRERQAQQHAQQIAQHHGFTERQVLDLAAYGIKPWDEGALTTLNMLYHY
;
A
#
# COMPACT_ATOMS: atom_id res chain seq x y z
N MET A 1 -26.91 -3.03 55.69
CA MET A 1 -27.41 -3.15 54.31
C MET A 1 -27.06 -4.55 53.85
N SER A 2 -28.06 -5.39 53.59
CA SER A 2 -27.83 -6.79 53.20
C SER A 2 -27.77 -6.86 51.68
N LEU A 3 -26.68 -7.38 51.14
CA LEU A 3 -26.54 -7.63 49.70
C LEU A 3 -27.05 -9.05 49.41
N SER A 4 -28.16 -9.15 48.70
CA SER A 4 -28.64 -10.42 48.15
C SER A 4 -27.69 -10.87 47.04
N MET A 5 -27.47 -12.19 46.94
CA MET A 5 -26.77 -12.80 45.81
C MET A 5 -27.81 -13.42 44.87
N ASP A 6 -27.77 -13.07 43.59
CA ASP A 6 -28.68 -13.64 42.59
C ASP A 6 -28.27 -15.08 42.21
N PRO A 7 -29.23 -16.00 42.02
CA PRO A 7 -28.94 -17.38 41.66
C PRO A 7 -28.58 -17.55 40.17
N SER A 8 -27.67 -18.48 39.88
CA SER A 8 -27.22 -18.79 38.52
C SER A 8 -28.35 -19.33 37.61
N PRO A 9 -28.31 -19.07 36.29
CA PRO A 9 -29.27 -19.65 35.34
C PRO A 9 -29.06 -21.16 35.18
N SER A 10 -30.14 -21.93 35.24
CA SER A 10 -30.12 -23.38 35.08
C SER A 10 -29.94 -23.83 33.63
N SER A 11 -29.11 -24.85 33.41
CA SER A 11 -28.86 -25.44 32.09
C SER A 11 -30.14 -26.00 31.43
N PRO A 12 -30.28 -25.91 30.09
CA PRO A 12 -31.39 -26.50 29.37
C PRO A 12 -31.33 -28.03 29.42
N LYS A 13 -32.50 -28.69 29.50
CA LYS A 13 -32.61 -30.15 29.49
C LYS A 13 -32.54 -30.67 28.06
N LEU A 14 -31.61 -31.59 27.78
CA LEU A 14 -31.59 -32.37 26.55
C LEU A 14 -32.84 -33.26 26.47
N THR A 15 -33.67 -33.05 25.45
CA THR A 15 -34.81 -33.92 25.12
C THR A 15 -34.37 -34.98 24.11
N THR A 16 -34.35 -36.24 24.53
CA THR A 16 -34.09 -37.38 23.64
C THR A 16 -35.24 -37.57 22.66
N THR A 17 -35.05 -37.16 21.40
CA THR A 17 -35.98 -37.49 20.31
C THR A 17 -35.62 -38.84 19.72
N THR A 18 -36.46 -39.85 19.97
CA THR A 18 -36.39 -41.15 19.29
C THR A 18 -36.77 -40.98 17.82
N ILE A 19 -35.84 -41.20 16.91
CA ILE A 19 -36.12 -41.28 15.46
C ILE A 19 -36.56 -42.70 15.14
N ALA A 20 -37.64 -42.86 14.38
CA ALA A 20 -38.21 -44.16 14.04
C ALA A 20 -37.59 -44.72 12.74
N ASP A 21 -37.42 -46.05 12.69
CA ASP A 21 -37.00 -46.75 11.49
C ASP A 21 -37.96 -46.48 10.32
N THR A 22 -37.41 -46.15 9.14
CA THR A 22 -38.19 -46.02 7.91
C THR A 22 -37.63 -46.95 6.84
N ALA A 23 -38.50 -47.65 6.12
CA ALA A 23 -38.14 -48.89 5.41
C ALA A 23 -37.24 -48.68 4.18
N THR A 24 -36.27 -49.58 4.01
CA THR A 24 -35.51 -49.73 2.77
C THR A 24 -36.43 -50.03 1.60
N THR A 25 -36.47 -49.15 0.61
CA THR A 25 -37.19 -49.37 -0.66
C THR A 25 -36.19 -49.38 -1.81
N SER A 26 -35.88 -50.57 -2.31
CA SER A 26 -34.94 -50.77 -3.42
C SER A 26 -35.58 -50.45 -4.76
N VAL A 27 -35.25 -49.29 -5.33
CA VAL A 27 -35.68 -48.89 -6.69
C VAL A 27 -34.58 -49.20 -7.69
N THR A 28 -34.79 -50.19 -8.54
CA THR A 28 -33.97 -50.44 -9.74
C THR A 28 -34.27 -49.37 -10.79
N HIS A 29 -33.26 -48.61 -11.20
CA HIS A 29 -33.41 -47.57 -12.22
C HIS A 29 -32.92 -48.08 -13.58
N GLU A 30 -33.80 -48.09 -14.58
CA GLU A 30 -33.37 -48.28 -15.98
C GLU A 30 -32.76 -46.98 -16.54
N PRO A 31 -31.81 -47.07 -17.49
CA PRO A 31 -31.26 -45.91 -18.19
C PRO A 31 -32.17 -45.49 -19.35
N ALA A 32 -32.99 -44.46 -19.15
CA ALA A 32 -33.75 -43.84 -20.24
C ALA A 32 -32.88 -42.84 -21.02
N GLU A 33 -32.71 -43.05 -22.32
CA GLU A 33 -31.97 -42.14 -23.21
C GLU A 33 -32.74 -40.82 -23.42
N TYR A 34 -32.35 -39.77 -22.68
CA TYR A 34 -32.86 -38.42 -22.92
C TYR A 34 -31.97 -37.66 -23.90
N ALA A 35 -32.43 -37.55 -25.15
CA ALA A 35 -31.80 -36.69 -26.16
C ALA A 35 -31.91 -35.21 -25.75
N ILE A 36 -30.79 -34.49 -25.75
CA ILE A 36 -30.72 -33.07 -25.40
C ILE A 36 -31.12 -32.23 -26.62
N PRO A 37 -32.20 -31.42 -26.58
CA PRO A 37 -32.49 -30.44 -27.62
C PRO A 37 -31.52 -29.26 -27.52
N ALA A 38 -31.04 -28.76 -28.66
CA ALA A 38 -30.17 -27.58 -28.69
C ALA A 38 -30.95 -26.30 -28.31
N PRO A 39 -30.36 -25.37 -27.53
CA PRO A 39 -31.00 -24.10 -27.19
C PRO A 39 -31.12 -23.19 -28.41
N ALA A 40 -32.29 -22.56 -28.57
CA ALA A 40 -32.52 -21.57 -29.62
C ALA A 40 -31.87 -20.23 -29.28
N THR A 41 -31.25 -19.59 -30.28
CA THR A 41 -30.64 -18.25 -30.14
C THR A 41 -31.68 -17.16 -30.37
N GLU A 42 -32.33 -16.68 -29.31
CA GLU A 42 -33.20 -15.50 -29.39
C GLU A 42 -32.38 -14.20 -29.22
N ASN A 43 -32.42 -13.36 -30.23
CA ASN A 43 -31.68 -12.09 -30.25
C ASN A 43 -32.45 -11.01 -29.48
N LEU A 44 -32.08 -10.75 -28.23
CA LEU A 44 -32.63 -9.63 -27.46
C LEU A 44 -31.80 -8.37 -27.72
N ALA A 45 -32.31 -7.47 -28.56
CA ALA A 45 -31.65 -6.20 -28.88
C ALA A 45 -31.80 -5.20 -27.72
N THR A 46 -30.74 -5.03 -26.93
CA THR A 46 -30.62 -3.93 -25.97
C THR A 46 -30.20 -2.65 -26.68
N THR A 47 -30.98 -1.58 -26.56
CA THR A 47 -30.63 -0.26 -27.10
C THR A 47 -29.49 0.37 -26.32
N GLU A 48 -28.40 0.69 -27.01
CA GLU A 48 -27.29 1.46 -26.47
C GLU A 48 -27.75 2.89 -26.10
N ALA A 49 -27.21 3.41 -24.99
CA ALA A 49 -27.35 4.80 -24.59
C ALA A 49 -25.95 5.30 -24.23
N ASP A 50 -25.47 6.32 -24.96
CA ASP A 50 -24.08 6.76 -24.89
C ASP A 50 -23.77 7.46 -23.56
N ASP A 51 -22.95 6.83 -22.72
CA ASP A 51 -22.35 7.44 -21.53
C ASP A 51 -20.83 7.43 -21.70
N GLU A 52 -20.30 8.44 -22.41
CA GLU A 52 -18.85 8.59 -22.67
C GLU A 52 -18.09 9.01 -21.39
N GLU A 53 -17.93 8.09 -20.44
CA GLU A 53 -17.03 8.22 -19.29
C GLU A 53 -15.54 8.12 -19.72
N ARG A 54 -15.11 9.12 -20.49
CA ARG A 54 -13.84 9.85 -20.28
C ARG A 54 -12.65 8.99 -19.81
N GLU A 55 -12.05 8.22 -20.71
CA GLU A 55 -10.81 7.48 -20.45
C GLU A 55 -9.68 8.39 -19.89
N ASP A 56 -9.37 8.28 -18.59
CA ASP A 56 -8.27 9.02 -17.95
C ASP A 56 -6.97 8.21 -17.84
N GLY A 57 -6.64 7.51 -18.93
CA GLY A 57 -5.28 7.05 -19.23
C GLY A 57 -4.74 5.99 -18.27
N GLU A 58 -5.20 4.74 -18.44
CA GLU A 58 -4.77 3.59 -17.66
C GLU A 58 -3.23 3.47 -17.63
N ILE A 59 -2.63 3.75 -16.47
CA ILE A 59 -1.20 3.56 -16.26
C ILE A 59 -0.97 2.05 -16.11
N HIS A 60 -0.57 1.43 -17.20
CA HIS A 60 -0.23 0.01 -17.29
C HIS A 60 1.00 -0.30 -16.42
N ASP A 61 0.76 -0.53 -15.13
CA ASP A 61 1.73 -0.98 -14.12
C ASP A 61 2.17 -2.42 -14.46
N SER A 62 3.09 -2.48 -15.41
CA SER A 62 3.76 -3.69 -15.90
C SER A 62 4.87 -4.06 -14.91
N SER A 63 4.45 -4.46 -13.70
CA SER A 63 5.31 -5.05 -12.69
C SER A 63 5.60 -6.51 -13.08
N ASP A 64 6.52 -6.70 -14.04
CA ASP A 64 7.06 -8.00 -14.46
C ASP A 64 7.85 -8.65 -13.31
N ASP A 65 7.16 -9.38 -12.42
CA ASP A 65 7.72 -9.96 -11.18
C ASP A 65 7.64 -11.51 -11.19
N ASP A 66 7.85 -12.12 -12.36
CA ASP A 66 7.51 -13.53 -12.66
C ASP A 66 8.73 -14.33 -13.19
N LEU A 67 9.94 -14.06 -12.66
CA LEU A 67 11.21 -14.70 -13.06
C LEU A 67 12.13 -15.09 -11.87
N LEU A 68 11.61 -15.89 -10.93
CA LEU A 68 12.44 -16.63 -9.96
C LEU A 68 12.44 -18.13 -10.27
N ALA A 69 13.26 -18.52 -11.25
CA ALA A 69 13.45 -19.91 -11.64
C ALA A 69 14.39 -20.66 -10.68
N ASP A 70 13.86 -21.76 -10.14
CA ASP A 70 14.55 -22.97 -9.65
C ASP A 70 16.06 -22.91 -9.38
N ARG A 71 16.41 -22.89 -8.09
CA ARG A 71 17.68 -23.45 -7.59
C ARG A 71 17.38 -24.62 -6.67
N ASP A 72 17.29 -25.80 -7.28
CA ASP A 72 17.28 -27.09 -6.61
C ASP A 72 18.74 -27.57 -6.45
N ASP A 73 19.39 -27.20 -5.34
CA ASP A 73 20.73 -27.68 -4.98
C ASP A 73 20.62 -28.80 -3.94
N GLY A 74 20.14 -29.95 -4.41
CA GLY A 74 19.72 -31.13 -3.64
C GLY A 74 20.79 -31.74 -2.74
N SER A 75 20.67 -31.46 -1.44
CA SER A 75 21.44 -32.11 -0.38
C SER A 75 20.71 -33.37 0.13
N GLU A 76 21.01 -34.50 -0.50
CA GLU A 76 20.61 -35.83 -0.02
C GLU A 76 21.29 -36.12 1.32
N PHE A 77 20.51 -36.17 2.40
CA PHE A 77 20.99 -36.46 3.76
C PHE A 77 20.12 -37.54 4.39
N GLU A 78 20.62 -38.78 4.38
CA GLU A 78 19.94 -39.91 5.02
C GLU A 78 19.92 -39.71 6.55
N ILE A 79 18.71 -39.58 7.12
CA ILE A 79 18.51 -39.55 8.57
C ILE A 79 18.01 -40.93 9.00
N GLU A 80 18.90 -41.71 9.63
CA GLU A 80 18.55 -42.98 10.24
C GLU A 80 17.46 -42.77 11.31
N THR A 81 16.30 -43.40 11.11
CA THR A 81 15.08 -43.12 11.88
C THR A 81 14.87 -44.13 12.99
N GLU A 82 15.62 -43.97 14.09
CA GLU A 82 15.40 -44.77 15.31
C GLU A 82 14.00 -44.52 15.89
N GLN A 83 13.26 -45.60 16.13
CA GLN A 83 11.83 -45.56 16.48
C GLN A 83 11.61 -45.26 17.98
N HIS A 84 11.85 -44.01 18.39
CA HIS A 84 11.48 -43.54 19.74
C HIS A 84 9.95 -43.40 19.88
N SER A 85 9.34 -44.29 20.66
CA SER A 85 7.92 -44.22 21.00
C SER A 85 7.67 -43.12 22.03
N THR A 86 7.17 -41.97 21.59
CA THR A 86 6.80 -40.85 22.49
C THR A 86 5.60 -41.22 23.37
N PRO A 87 5.59 -40.89 24.68
CA PRO A 87 4.43 -41.11 25.54
C PRO A 87 3.22 -40.26 25.12
N PRO A 88 2.01 -40.54 25.64
CA PRO A 88 0.86 -39.67 25.47
C PRO A 88 1.18 -38.25 26.00
N VAL A 89 0.77 -37.24 25.24
CA VAL A 89 0.84 -35.83 25.66
C VAL A 89 -0.58 -35.32 25.84
N ASP A 90 -0.83 -34.64 26.97
CA ASP A 90 -2.15 -34.09 27.29
C ASP A 90 -2.38 -32.79 26.49
N ASP A 91 -3.50 -32.72 25.76
CA ASP A 91 -3.69 -31.86 24.58
C ASP A 91 -3.85 -30.35 24.88
N GLU A 92 -3.97 -29.97 26.16
CA GLU A 92 -4.23 -28.58 26.60
C GLU A 92 -3.01 -27.65 26.45
N SER A 93 -1.81 -28.19 26.20
CA SER A 93 -0.56 -27.42 26.09
C SER A 93 -0.01 -27.28 24.67
N VAL A 94 -0.88 -27.34 23.64
CA VAL A 94 -0.55 -26.93 22.26
C VAL A 94 -0.43 -25.40 22.19
N GLN A 95 0.59 -24.88 22.87
CA GLN A 95 0.99 -23.49 22.88
C GLN A 95 1.38 -23.15 21.43
N LEU A 96 0.54 -22.35 20.76
CA LEU A 96 0.61 -22.10 19.32
C LEU A 96 1.94 -21.41 18.98
N ASN A 97 2.96 -22.19 18.61
CA ASN A 97 4.26 -21.64 18.30
C ASN A 97 4.13 -20.78 17.04
N GLN A 98 4.31 -19.47 17.20
CA GLN A 98 3.97 -18.47 16.18
C GLN A 98 4.89 -18.59 14.95
N GLY A 99 6.10 -19.14 15.15
CA GLY A 99 7.04 -19.49 14.08
C GLY A 99 7.44 -18.29 13.20
N CYS A 100 7.96 -18.60 12.01
CA CYS A 100 8.19 -17.62 10.94
C CYS A 100 6.94 -17.32 10.09
N GLY A 101 5.73 -17.45 10.64
CA GLY A 101 4.46 -17.30 9.91
C GLY A 101 4.20 -18.31 8.77
N ILE A 102 5.20 -19.10 8.36
CA ILE A 102 5.11 -20.10 7.29
C ILE A 102 4.49 -21.40 7.86
N PRO A 103 3.41 -21.94 7.26
CA PRO A 103 2.73 -23.14 7.74
C PRO A 103 3.61 -24.40 7.62
N CYS A 104 3.63 -25.23 8.66
CA CYS A 104 4.39 -26.48 8.66
C CYS A 104 3.70 -27.56 7.80
N ARG A 105 4.24 -27.81 6.60
CA ARG A 105 3.75 -28.87 5.70
C ARG A 105 3.71 -30.25 6.36
N PHE A 106 4.72 -30.62 7.16
CA PHE A 106 4.77 -31.91 7.87
C PHE A 106 3.74 -32.05 9.00
N TYR A 107 3.31 -30.94 9.60
CA TYR A 107 2.20 -30.93 10.57
C TYR A 107 0.86 -31.09 9.87
N ASN A 108 0.65 -30.37 8.76
CA ASN A 108 -0.61 -30.35 8.04
C ASN A 108 -0.89 -31.65 7.27
N HIS A 109 0.12 -32.30 6.69
CA HIS A 109 -0.07 -33.60 6.00
C HIS A 109 0.07 -34.79 6.95
N ASP A 110 1.17 -34.87 7.70
CA ASP A 110 1.60 -36.05 8.44
C ASP A 110 1.56 -35.81 9.97
N ARG A 111 2.68 -35.99 10.67
CA ARG A 111 2.90 -35.53 12.05
C ARG A 111 4.28 -34.89 12.10
N CYS A 112 4.35 -33.60 12.46
CA CYS A 112 5.64 -32.92 12.62
C CYS A 112 6.36 -33.45 13.87
N MET A 113 7.49 -34.14 13.66
CA MET A 113 8.30 -34.70 14.75
C MET A 113 8.95 -33.64 15.67
N ARG A 114 9.01 -32.38 15.23
CA ARG A 114 9.60 -31.28 16.03
C ARG A 114 8.68 -30.75 17.14
N GLY A 115 7.41 -31.15 17.19
CA GLY A 115 6.49 -30.77 18.26
C GLY A 115 6.39 -29.24 18.43
N ALA A 116 6.62 -28.76 19.66
CA ALA A 116 6.66 -27.33 19.97
C ALA A 116 7.89 -26.62 19.39
N ASP A 117 9.03 -27.31 19.27
CA ASP A 117 10.30 -26.77 18.74
C ASP A 117 10.31 -26.63 17.20
N CYS A 118 9.15 -26.78 16.56
CA CYS A 118 8.99 -26.50 15.14
C CYS A 118 8.99 -24.98 14.88
N GLY A 119 10.01 -24.48 14.18
CA GLY A 119 10.05 -23.06 13.75
C GLY A 119 9.01 -22.65 12.71
N TYR A 120 8.21 -23.59 12.21
CA TYR A 120 7.10 -23.35 11.27
C TYR A 120 5.76 -23.37 12.02
N LEU A 121 4.82 -22.54 11.58
CA LEU A 121 3.51 -22.37 12.19
C LEU A 121 2.70 -23.68 12.19
N HIS A 122 2.24 -24.09 13.38
CA HIS A 122 1.29 -25.19 13.58
C HIS A 122 -0.17 -24.70 13.78
N GLY A 123 -0.37 -23.39 14.02
CA GLY A 123 -1.68 -22.77 14.12
C GLY A 123 -2.36 -22.53 12.76
N PRO A 124 -3.66 -22.19 12.77
CA PRO A 124 -4.38 -21.75 11.57
C PRO A 124 -3.91 -20.36 11.13
N ASP A 125 -4.12 -20.06 9.85
CA ASP A 125 -3.80 -18.78 9.21
C ASP A 125 -4.94 -18.32 8.27
N ASP A 126 -4.83 -17.11 7.69
CA ASP A 126 -5.82 -16.53 6.77
C ASP A 126 -6.09 -17.36 5.48
N LYS A 127 -5.38 -18.48 5.29
CA LYS A 127 -5.43 -19.36 4.11
C LYS A 127 -5.85 -20.79 4.47
N SER A 128 -6.25 -21.04 5.73
CA SER A 128 -6.58 -22.37 6.21
C SER A 128 -7.62 -22.38 7.34
N ILE A 129 -8.21 -23.56 7.55
CA ILE A 129 -9.21 -23.81 8.61
C ILE A 129 -8.76 -25.03 9.40
N ARG A 130 -8.84 -24.96 10.73
CA ARG A 130 -8.40 -26.07 11.59
C ARG A 130 -9.45 -27.19 11.64
N ASP A 131 -9.02 -28.42 11.41
CA ASP A 131 -9.85 -29.62 11.53
C ASP A 131 -9.87 -30.19 12.96
N ASN A 132 -10.72 -31.18 13.21
CA ASN A 132 -10.86 -31.85 14.51
C ASN A 132 -9.63 -32.72 14.87
N ASN A 133 -8.68 -32.91 13.96
CA ASN A 133 -7.36 -33.51 14.22
C ASN A 133 -6.26 -32.43 14.43
N ALA A 134 -6.68 -31.19 14.70
CA ALA A 134 -5.85 -30.01 14.90
C ALA A 134 -5.00 -29.56 13.70
N LYS A 135 -5.20 -30.14 12.50
CA LYS A 135 -4.48 -29.83 11.26
C LYS A 135 -5.12 -28.68 10.50
N ASN A 136 -4.34 -27.95 9.72
CA ASN A 136 -4.83 -26.81 8.95
C ASN A 136 -5.16 -27.26 7.51
N VAL A 137 -6.44 -27.22 7.15
CA VAL A 137 -7.00 -27.58 5.83
C VAL A 137 -6.98 -26.38 4.89
N CYS A 138 -6.62 -26.59 3.63
CA CYS A 138 -6.48 -25.51 2.65
C CYS A 138 -7.81 -24.80 2.37
N LEU A 139 -7.89 -23.48 2.62
CA LEU A 139 -9.07 -22.67 2.26
C LEU A 139 -9.37 -22.75 0.77
N TYR A 140 -8.34 -22.71 -0.08
CA TYR A 140 -8.47 -22.85 -1.54
C TYR A 140 -8.91 -24.26 -1.99
N LEU A 141 -8.78 -25.31 -1.16
CA LEU A 141 -9.45 -26.58 -1.45
C LEU A 141 -10.95 -26.47 -1.22
N LEU A 142 -11.38 -25.80 -0.14
CA LEU A 142 -12.79 -25.63 0.19
C LEU A 142 -13.50 -24.82 -0.91
N LEU A 143 -12.86 -23.75 -1.37
CA LEU A 143 -13.27 -22.92 -2.52
C LEU A 143 -13.04 -23.59 -3.91
N GLY A 144 -12.53 -24.83 -3.96
CA GLY A 144 -12.38 -25.61 -5.20
C GLY A 144 -11.29 -25.13 -6.17
N ASN A 145 -10.40 -24.20 -5.77
CA ASN A 145 -9.47 -23.48 -6.65
C ASN A 145 -7.98 -23.61 -6.27
N CYS A 146 -7.60 -24.56 -5.41
CA CYS A 146 -6.21 -24.76 -4.99
C CYS A 146 -5.28 -25.24 -6.13
N LYS A 147 -4.45 -24.32 -6.65
CA LYS A 147 -3.49 -24.57 -7.74
C LYS A 147 -2.36 -25.57 -7.44
N PHE A 148 -2.12 -25.92 -6.17
CA PHE A 148 -1.00 -26.77 -5.77
C PHE A 148 -1.32 -28.28 -5.80
N GLY A 149 -2.60 -28.64 -5.75
CA GLY A 149 -3.03 -30.04 -5.59
C GLY A 149 -2.67 -30.65 -4.23
N ALA A 150 -3.23 -31.83 -3.95
CA ALA A 150 -3.18 -32.42 -2.61
C ALA A 150 -1.77 -32.77 -2.11
N THR A 151 -0.82 -33.08 -3.00
CA THR A 151 0.53 -33.52 -2.61
C THR A 151 1.53 -32.39 -2.42
N LYS A 152 1.38 -31.25 -3.11
CA LYS A 152 2.34 -30.12 -3.05
C LYS A 152 1.85 -28.93 -2.19
N CYS A 153 0.56 -28.85 -1.87
CA CYS A 153 0.04 -27.82 -0.98
C CYS A 153 0.73 -27.86 0.40
N ALA A 154 0.89 -26.70 1.05
CA ALA A 154 1.42 -26.63 2.42
C ALA A 154 0.39 -27.02 3.50
N TYR A 155 -0.89 -27.10 3.12
CA TYR A 155 -2.02 -27.39 3.99
C TYR A 155 -2.67 -28.74 3.67
N SER A 156 -3.41 -29.31 4.62
CA SER A 156 -4.18 -30.54 4.43
C SER A 156 -5.18 -30.39 3.30
N HIS A 157 -5.38 -31.46 2.54
CA HIS A 157 -6.39 -31.56 1.48
C HIS A 157 -7.53 -32.54 1.83
N ARG A 158 -7.76 -32.81 3.12
CA ARG A 158 -8.86 -33.65 3.62
C ARG A 158 -9.99 -32.79 4.16
N ARG A 159 -11.24 -33.15 3.85
CA ARG A 159 -12.45 -32.48 4.38
C ARG A 159 -13.14 -33.28 5.49
N ASP A 160 -12.93 -34.59 5.48
CA ASP A 160 -13.54 -35.64 6.32
C ASP A 160 -13.38 -35.46 7.85
N TRP A 161 -12.59 -34.47 8.29
CA TRP A 161 -12.35 -34.15 9.71
C TRP A 161 -12.69 -32.71 10.09
N LEU A 162 -13.19 -31.90 9.16
CA LEU A 162 -13.74 -30.58 9.50
C LEU A 162 -15.06 -30.76 10.26
N PRO A 163 -15.41 -29.84 11.18
CA PRO A 163 -16.79 -29.74 11.66
C PRO A 163 -17.73 -29.29 10.52
N PRO A 164 -19.06 -29.40 10.68
CA PRO A 164 -20.00 -28.80 9.74
C PRO A 164 -19.81 -27.28 9.64
N GLY A 165 -19.83 -26.71 8.44
CA GLY A 165 -19.55 -25.29 8.21
C GLY A 165 -20.01 -24.76 6.85
N TRP A 166 -19.63 -23.52 6.53
CA TRP A 166 -20.04 -22.85 5.28
C TRP A 166 -19.52 -23.56 4.01
N TRP A 167 -18.47 -24.39 4.15
CA TRP A 167 -17.88 -25.18 3.07
C TRP A 167 -18.71 -26.39 2.64
N ASP A 168 -19.77 -26.73 3.39
CA ASP A 168 -20.67 -27.85 3.08
C ASP A 168 -21.83 -27.44 2.15
N SER A 169 -22.05 -26.14 1.92
CA SER A 169 -23.04 -25.63 0.98
C SER A 169 -22.39 -24.79 -0.13
N GLU A 170 -22.89 -24.92 -1.36
CA GLU A 170 -22.41 -24.09 -2.48
C GLU A 170 -22.66 -22.60 -2.24
N GLU A 171 -23.74 -22.28 -1.51
CA GLU A 171 -24.09 -20.91 -1.12
C GLU A 171 -23.06 -20.32 -0.14
N GLY A 172 -22.67 -21.03 0.93
CA GLY A 172 -21.66 -20.58 1.87
C GLY A 172 -20.26 -20.46 1.24
N VAL A 173 -19.91 -21.36 0.32
CA VAL A 173 -18.69 -21.25 -0.51
C VAL A 173 -18.72 -19.98 -1.38
N ARG A 174 -19.90 -19.62 -1.93
CA ARG A 174 -20.08 -18.43 -2.77
C ARG A 174 -20.01 -17.14 -1.95
N GLU A 175 -20.63 -17.11 -0.77
CA GLU A 175 -20.56 -15.98 0.18
C GLU A 175 -19.12 -15.73 0.67
N GLU A 176 -18.38 -16.80 1.02
CA GLU A 176 -16.98 -16.68 1.43
C GLU A 176 -16.09 -16.18 0.28
N LEU A 177 -16.29 -16.68 -0.95
CA LEU A 177 -15.55 -16.22 -2.11
C LEU A 177 -15.79 -14.72 -2.37
N GLN A 178 -17.05 -14.27 -2.29
CA GLN A 178 -17.42 -12.85 -2.37
C GLN A 178 -16.73 -12.02 -1.27
N ARG A 179 -16.75 -12.50 -0.01
CA ARG A 179 -16.08 -11.84 1.13
C ARG A 179 -14.58 -11.67 0.89
N ILE A 180 -13.93 -12.69 0.32
CA ILE A 180 -12.50 -12.67 -0.01
C ILE A 180 -12.20 -11.66 -1.13
N ASP A 181 -13.04 -11.58 -2.17
CA ASP A 181 -12.81 -10.66 -3.29
C ASP A 181 -13.15 -9.20 -2.94
N ASP A 182 -14.17 -8.95 -2.12
CA ASP A 182 -14.42 -7.62 -1.55
C ASP A 182 -13.30 -7.17 -0.60
N ALA A 183 -12.70 -8.09 0.17
CA ALA A 183 -11.52 -7.78 0.98
C ALA A 183 -10.30 -7.41 0.12
N LYS A 184 -10.04 -8.14 -0.98
CA LYS A 184 -8.98 -7.78 -1.96
C LYS A 184 -9.23 -6.42 -2.59
N LYS A 185 -10.48 -6.14 -2.99
CA LYS A 185 -10.91 -4.86 -3.58
C LYS A 185 -10.70 -3.70 -2.60
N SER A 186 -11.18 -3.85 -1.38
CA SER A 186 -10.99 -2.87 -0.29
C SER A 186 -9.51 -2.59 -0.02
N ALA A 187 -8.66 -3.62 0.05
CA ALA A 187 -7.22 -3.46 0.21
C ALA A 187 -6.54 -2.75 -0.98
N LYS A 188 -6.96 -3.06 -2.22
CA LYS A 188 -6.47 -2.40 -3.45
C LYS A 188 -6.85 -0.92 -3.47
N ASP A 189 -8.08 -0.58 -3.09
CA ASP A 189 -8.56 0.80 -3.09
C ASP A 189 -8.00 1.60 -1.89
N ALA A 190 -7.72 0.96 -0.74
CA ALA A 190 -6.94 1.57 0.34
C ALA A 190 -5.48 1.88 -0.07
N ARG A 191 -4.82 0.98 -0.83
CA ARG A 191 -3.49 1.25 -1.42
C ARG A 191 -3.54 2.41 -2.43
N ARG A 192 -4.61 2.52 -3.22
CA ARG A 192 -4.83 3.65 -4.14
C ARG A 192 -5.04 4.97 -3.37
N ALA A 193 -5.86 4.96 -2.31
CA ALA A 193 -6.13 6.14 -1.50
C ALA A 193 -4.89 6.68 -0.78
N THR A 194 -4.04 5.81 -0.22
CA THR A 194 -2.78 6.22 0.43
C THR A 194 -1.79 6.83 -0.57
N VAL A 195 -1.61 6.23 -1.75
CA VAL A 195 -0.78 6.79 -2.83
C VAL A 195 -1.34 8.13 -3.35
N ALA A 196 -2.66 8.27 -3.46
CA ALA A 196 -3.30 9.53 -3.83
C ALA A 196 -3.05 10.64 -2.78
N ALA A 197 -3.21 10.33 -1.49
CA ALA A 197 -2.93 11.26 -0.40
C ALA A 197 -1.45 11.68 -0.34
N GLU A 198 -0.51 10.77 -0.58
CA GLU A 198 0.92 11.12 -0.63
C GLU A 198 1.23 12.05 -1.83
N LYS A 199 0.64 11.75 -2.99
CA LYS A 199 0.74 12.57 -4.22
C LYS A 199 0.19 13.99 -3.99
N GLU A 200 -0.96 14.11 -3.33
CA GLU A 200 -1.53 15.42 -2.96
C GLU A 200 -0.64 16.16 -1.94
N ALA A 201 -0.20 15.49 -0.87
CA ALA A 201 0.71 16.09 0.12
C ALA A 201 2.03 16.56 -0.53
N ARG A 202 2.53 15.86 -1.56
CA ARG A 202 3.70 16.26 -2.35
C ARG A 202 3.42 17.48 -3.25
N VAL A 203 2.20 17.65 -3.75
CA VAL A 203 1.77 18.86 -4.47
C VAL A 203 1.62 20.04 -3.50
N GLN A 204 1.06 19.82 -2.33
CA GLN A 204 0.87 20.84 -1.29
C GLN A 204 2.23 21.37 -0.79
N ARG A 205 3.18 20.49 -0.43
CA ARG A 205 4.55 20.89 -0.06
C ARG A 205 5.24 21.74 -1.14
N LYS A 206 5.01 21.45 -2.43
CA LYS A 206 5.52 22.27 -3.55
C LYS A 206 4.89 23.67 -3.60
N ARG A 207 3.57 23.78 -3.39
CA ARG A 207 2.85 25.07 -3.34
C ARG A 207 3.33 25.93 -2.18
N GLU A 208 3.49 25.34 -1.00
CA GLU A 208 4.01 26.01 0.20
C GLU A 208 5.44 26.51 -0.01
N GLN A 209 6.32 25.70 -0.60
CA GLN A 209 7.69 26.12 -0.90
C GLN A 209 7.74 27.22 -1.97
N GLN A 210 6.87 27.18 -2.99
CA GLN A 210 6.71 28.28 -3.95
C GLN A 210 6.24 29.57 -3.26
N HIS A 211 5.29 29.48 -2.33
CA HIS A 211 4.80 30.63 -1.56
C HIS A 211 5.91 31.23 -0.67
N LEU A 212 6.67 30.41 0.04
CA LEU A 212 7.82 30.86 0.85
C LEU A 212 8.91 31.53 -0.01
N ASN A 213 9.22 30.98 -1.18
CA ASN A 213 10.16 31.61 -2.12
C ASN A 213 9.65 32.97 -2.62
N ASN A 214 8.35 33.11 -2.90
CA ASN A 214 7.74 34.37 -3.31
C ASN A 214 7.80 35.43 -2.20
N LEU A 215 7.55 35.04 -0.94
CA LEU A 215 7.71 35.94 0.22
C LEU A 215 9.17 36.39 0.39
N LEU A 216 10.13 35.48 0.26
CA LEU A 216 11.55 35.79 0.37
C LEU A 216 12.00 36.80 -0.71
N ASN A 217 11.60 36.56 -1.97
CA ASN A 217 11.89 37.46 -3.10
C ASN A 217 11.23 38.85 -2.93
N SER A 218 10.08 38.93 -2.27
CA SER A 218 9.43 40.21 -1.95
C SER A 218 10.26 41.03 -0.97
N LEU A 219 10.79 40.38 0.09
CA LEU A 219 11.62 41.01 1.10
C LEU A 219 12.96 41.52 0.55
N THR A 220 13.61 40.77 -0.36
CA THR A 220 14.89 41.21 -0.96
C THR A 220 14.71 42.41 -1.90
N ASN A 221 13.63 42.45 -2.66
CA ASN A 221 13.42 43.48 -3.69
C ASN A 221 12.93 44.82 -3.13
N GLY A 222 12.44 44.87 -1.89
CA GLY A 222 11.96 46.10 -1.25
C GLY A 222 13.05 47.04 -0.75
N VAL A 223 14.32 46.62 -0.69
CA VAL A 223 15.40 47.36 -0.01
C VAL A 223 16.17 48.30 -0.92
N THR A 224 16.28 48.02 -2.22
CA THR A 224 17.08 48.83 -3.18
C THR A 224 16.29 49.98 -3.81
N ALA A 225 15.14 50.35 -3.25
CA ALA A 225 14.36 51.52 -3.66
C ALA A 225 14.88 52.80 -2.96
N GLU A 226 16.19 53.03 -2.97
CA GLU A 226 16.71 54.38 -2.78
C GLU A 226 16.11 55.27 -3.86
N GLN A 227 15.57 56.43 -3.49
CA GLN A 227 15.03 57.36 -4.47
C GLN A 227 16.14 57.77 -5.44
N PRO A 228 15.93 57.73 -6.76
CA PRO A 228 16.87 58.34 -7.69
C PRO A 228 16.94 59.83 -7.35
N GLY A 229 18.06 60.24 -6.74
CA GLY A 229 18.31 61.63 -6.37
C GLY A 229 18.16 62.54 -7.59
N PRO A 230 17.70 63.79 -7.43
CA PRO A 230 17.28 64.64 -8.54
C PRO A 230 18.44 64.94 -9.50
N SER A 231 18.59 64.10 -10.53
CA SER A 231 19.62 64.22 -11.55
C SER A 231 19.25 65.33 -12.53
N HIS A 232 20.19 66.27 -12.72
CA HIS A 232 20.01 67.40 -13.63
C HIS A 232 19.68 66.97 -15.07
N PRO A 233 18.89 67.76 -15.81
CA PRO A 233 18.69 67.53 -17.25
C PRO A 233 19.99 67.80 -18.01
N MET A 234 20.69 66.74 -18.39
CA MET A 234 21.79 66.78 -19.36
C MET A 234 21.25 66.54 -20.77
N SER A 235 21.79 67.30 -21.74
CA SER A 235 21.30 67.36 -23.12
C SER A 235 21.38 66.04 -23.88
N ASN A 236 20.49 65.90 -24.87
CA ASN A 236 20.58 64.92 -25.96
C ASN A 236 22.00 64.81 -26.52
N GLY A 237 22.39 63.59 -26.90
CA GLY A 237 23.59 63.29 -27.69
C GLY A 237 23.33 62.09 -28.60
N ASP A 238 23.09 62.34 -29.88
CA ASP A 238 22.71 61.31 -30.86
C ASP A 238 23.88 60.39 -31.23
N HIS A 239 23.97 59.22 -30.61
CA HIS A 239 24.92 58.16 -30.96
C HIS A 239 24.21 56.84 -31.30
N ALA A 240 23.80 56.72 -32.57
CA ALA A 240 23.41 55.45 -33.15
C ALA A 240 24.65 54.62 -33.52
N ALA A 241 24.77 53.38 -33.04
CA ALA A 241 25.66 52.37 -33.60
C ALA A 241 25.31 50.93 -33.19
N HIS A 242 25.35 50.02 -34.16
CA HIS A 242 25.63 48.57 -34.05
C HIS A 242 25.05 47.74 -32.89
N HIS A 243 23.83 47.25 -33.09
CA HIS A 243 23.39 45.96 -32.54
C HIS A 243 24.22 44.83 -33.18
N VAL A 244 25.09 44.18 -32.39
CA VAL A 244 25.86 42.99 -32.81
C VAL A 244 25.26 41.74 -32.16
N GLN A 245 24.87 40.76 -32.99
CA GLN A 245 24.40 39.46 -32.52
C GLN A 245 25.58 38.54 -32.21
N PRO A 246 25.69 37.94 -31.00
CA PRO A 246 26.65 36.88 -30.73
C PRO A 246 26.16 35.57 -31.37
N ALA A 247 26.80 35.16 -32.46
CA ALA A 247 26.53 33.88 -33.11
C ALA A 247 27.24 32.71 -32.38
N ASN A 248 26.65 31.51 -32.52
CA ASN A 248 27.26 30.18 -32.38
C ASN A 248 28.34 29.95 -31.32
N ASN A 249 28.03 29.09 -30.33
CA ASN A 249 29.03 28.16 -29.80
C ASN A 249 28.57 26.72 -30.07
N ILE A 250 29.25 26.04 -30.99
CA ILE A 250 29.00 24.65 -31.37
C ILE A 250 30.22 23.83 -30.93
N ASN A 251 30.10 23.15 -29.79
CA ASN A 251 30.92 22.01 -29.34
C ASN A 251 30.29 21.45 -28.04
N GLY A 252 30.22 20.14 -27.78
CA GLY A 252 30.64 19.03 -28.65
C GLY A 252 30.90 17.72 -27.89
N ALA A 253 29.91 17.14 -27.21
CA ALA A 253 30.01 15.79 -26.63
C ALA A 253 28.63 15.15 -26.42
N ALA A 254 28.38 13.96 -26.97
CA ALA A 254 27.14 13.22 -26.79
C ALA A 254 27.44 11.78 -26.32
N PRO A 255 26.86 11.30 -25.19
CA PRO A 255 26.90 9.89 -24.84
C PRO A 255 26.01 9.10 -25.81
N ARG A 256 26.52 7.96 -26.29
CA ARG A 256 25.81 7.09 -27.25
C ARG A 256 24.51 6.55 -26.65
N ARG A 257 23.35 7.05 -27.11
CA ARG A 257 22.09 6.28 -26.98
C ARG A 257 22.21 5.00 -27.81
N ARG A 258 21.89 3.85 -27.22
CA ARG A 258 21.65 2.62 -27.98
C ARG A 258 20.39 2.80 -28.82
N ASN A 259 20.39 2.25 -30.04
CA ASN A 259 19.15 2.00 -30.76
C ASN A 259 18.26 1.08 -29.93
N ASN A 260 16.96 1.35 -29.94
CA ASN A 260 15.98 0.27 -29.92
C ASN A 260 14.91 0.62 -30.95
N ASN A 261 14.90 -0.12 -32.06
CA ASN A 261 13.94 0.10 -33.13
C ASN A 261 12.62 -0.56 -32.74
N ASN A 262 11.59 0.23 -32.46
CA ASN A 262 10.22 -0.26 -32.56
C ASN A 262 9.39 0.75 -33.36
N ALA A 263 9.34 0.53 -34.67
CA ALA A 263 8.65 1.40 -35.62
C ALA A 263 7.19 0.96 -35.78
N ASN A 264 6.32 1.39 -34.88
CA ASN A 264 4.88 1.33 -35.12
C ASN A 264 4.42 2.69 -35.69
N ALA A 265 3.85 2.68 -36.89
CA ALA A 265 3.55 3.89 -37.66
C ALA A 265 2.09 4.31 -37.45
N ASN A 266 1.87 5.39 -36.68
CA ASN A 266 0.57 6.07 -36.62
C ASN A 266 0.73 7.58 -36.80
N SER A 267 0.97 8.00 -38.05
CA SER A 267 1.27 9.38 -38.43
C SER A 267 0.01 10.15 -38.86
N ASN A 268 -0.88 10.48 -37.92
CA ASN A 268 -1.95 11.46 -38.18
C ASN A 268 -2.43 12.18 -36.90
N GLY A 269 -1.54 12.97 -36.30
CA GLY A 269 -1.84 13.80 -35.13
C GLY A 269 -1.41 15.26 -35.32
N GLN A 270 -2.20 16.08 -36.01
CA GLN A 270 -1.96 17.52 -36.00
C GLN A 270 -2.25 18.10 -34.60
N PRO A 271 -1.44 19.05 -34.09
CA PRO A 271 -1.71 19.70 -32.81
C PRO A 271 -2.99 20.55 -32.92
N ARG A 272 -4.11 20.03 -32.38
CA ARG A 272 -5.34 20.82 -32.22
C ARG A 272 -5.03 22.08 -31.41
N LYS A 273 -5.16 23.24 -32.05
CA LYS A 273 -5.07 24.54 -31.39
C LYS A 273 -6.09 24.58 -30.25
N GLN A 274 -5.66 24.90 -29.04
CA GLN A 274 -6.58 25.11 -27.93
C GLN A 274 -7.55 26.26 -28.29
N PRO A 275 -8.86 26.14 -28.03
CA PRO A 275 -9.79 27.23 -28.23
C PRO A 275 -9.39 28.39 -27.31
N GLN A 276 -9.09 29.55 -27.88
CA GLN A 276 -8.76 30.73 -27.09
C GLN A 276 -9.99 31.14 -26.28
N ARG A 277 -9.86 31.09 -24.95
CA ARG A 277 -10.92 31.48 -24.01
C ARG A 277 -11.27 32.96 -24.26
N PRO A 278 -12.55 33.32 -24.49
CA PRO A 278 -12.92 34.72 -24.69
C PRO A 278 -12.43 35.59 -23.53
N THR A 279 -11.55 36.54 -23.82
CA THR A 279 -11.10 37.53 -22.86
C THR A 279 -12.16 38.62 -22.75
N GLU A 280 -13.09 38.47 -21.80
CA GLU A 280 -14.03 39.53 -21.48
C GLU A 280 -13.26 40.82 -21.13
N PRO A 281 -13.69 41.99 -21.63
CA PRO A 281 -13.01 43.24 -21.35
C PRO A 281 -13.16 43.57 -19.87
N ARG A 282 -12.04 43.47 -19.13
CA ARG A 282 -11.98 43.76 -17.69
C ARG A 282 -12.53 45.17 -17.45
N PRO A 283 -13.53 45.37 -16.59
CA PRO A 283 -14.14 46.68 -16.39
C PRO A 283 -13.08 47.69 -15.91
N PRO A 284 -13.15 48.96 -16.35
CA PRO A 284 -12.18 49.97 -15.97
C PRO A 284 -12.18 50.14 -14.46
N LEU A 285 -10.99 50.08 -13.84
CA LEU A 285 -10.83 50.38 -12.43
C LEU A 285 -11.29 51.81 -12.16
N PRO A 286 -12.07 52.08 -11.09
CA PRO A 286 -12.51 53.43 -10.77
C PRO A 286 -11.30 54.32 -10.54
N ALA A 287 -11.33 55.53 -11.09
CA ALA A 287 -10.24 56.48 -10.94
C ALA A 287 -10.00 56.79 -9.45
N PRO A 288 -8.74 56.82 -8.97
CA PRO A 288 -8.43 57.12 -7.58
C PRO A 288 -8.91 58.54 -7.25
N GLN A 289 -9.79 58.67 -6.24
CA GLN A 289 -10.37 59.97 -5.91
C GLN A 289 -9.32 60.92 -5.34
N PRO A 290 -9.12 62.11 -5.93
CA PRO A 290 -8.18 63.10 -5.40
C PRO A 290 -8.77 63.77 -4.16
N GLY A 291 -8.19 63.51 -2.98
CA GLY A 291 -8.57 64.24 -1.76
C GLY A 291 -8.18 63.59 -0.43
N MET A 292 -8.08 62.25 -0.38
CA MET A 292 -7.68 61.55 0.84
C MET A 292 -6.23 61.10 0.80
N PHE A 293 -5.33 61.99 1.21
CA PHE A 293 -4.06 61.55 1.78
C PHE A 293 -4.38 60.66 2.98
N PRO A 294 -3.80 59.45 3.11
CA PRO A 294 -3.94 58.68 4.34
C PRO A 294 -3.36 59.52 5.47
N ALA A 295 -4.17 59.76 6.51
CA ALA A 295 -3.68 60.37 7.74
C ALA A 295 -2.43 59.61 8.20
N GLN A 296 -1.41 60.33 8.69
CA GLN A 296 -0.13 59.73 9.03
C GLN A 296 -0.33 58.71 10.16
N PHE A 297 -0.49 57.43 9.79
CA PHE A 297 -0.45 56.32 10.71
C PHE A 297 0.98 56.22 11.24
N HIS A 298 1.24 56.96 12.31
CA HIS A 298 2.38 56.74 13.19
C HIS A 298 2.24 55.30 13.69
N ALA A 299 2.95 54.37 13.02
CA ALA A 299 2.98 52.99 13.43
C ALA A 299 3.41 52.96 14.90
N PRO A 300 2.59 52.40 15.82
CA PRO A 300 2.92 52.42 17.23
C PRO A 300 4.27 51.73 17.38
N MET A 301 5.25 52.45 17.96
CA MET A 301 6.59 51.92 18.13
C MET A 301 6.48 50.59 18.86
N GLN A 302 6.89 49.52 18.19
CA GLN A 302 6.86 48.17 18.77
C GLN A 302 7.58 48.24 20.12
N PRO A 303 6.97 47.78 21.22
CA PRO A 303 7.64 47.80 22.52
C PRO A 303 8.96 47.03 22.37
N SER A 304 10.05 47.66 22.81
CA SER A 304 11.38 47.08 22.68
C SER A 304 11.45 45.78 23.49
N MET A 305 11.44 44.64 22.80
CA MET A 305 11.60 43.34 23.42
C MET A 305 12.83 43.34 24.33
N SER A 306 12.65 42.86 25.56
CA SER A 306 13.75 42.68 26.48
C SER A 306 14.73 41.62 25.97
N LEU A 307 15.98 41.70 26.44
CA LEU A 307 16.99 40.66 26.17
C LEU A 307 16.54 39.28 26.69
N GLN A 308 15.69 39.22 27.71
CA GLN A 308 15.14 37.98 28.24
C GLN A 308 14.12 37.36 27.26
N GLU A 309 13.12 38.12 26.80
CA GLU A 309 12.12 37.61 25.82
C GLU A 309 12.78 37.19 24.49
N LEU A 310 13.88 37.86 24.10
CA LEU A 310 14.68 37.45 22.94
C LEU A 310 15.38 36.11 23.19
N ALA A 311 15.99 35.91 24.36
CA ALA A 311 16.64 34.64 24.74
C ALA A 311 15.62 33.49 24.84
N GLU A 312 14.44 33.73 25.41
CA GLU A 312 13.33 32.77 25.48
C GLU A 312 12.82 32.40 24.07
N ARG A 313 12.67 33.38 23.16
CA ARG A 313 12.39 33.11 21.73
C ARG A 313 13.46 32.24 21.07
N MET A 314 14.75 32.48 21.33
CA MET A 314 15.84 31.66 20.77
C MET A 314 15.81 30.22 21.31
N GLN A 315 15.53 30.02 22.59
CA GLN A 315 15.37 28.69 23.17
C GLN A 315 14.16 27.95 22.57
N HIS A 316 13.03 28.63 22.41
CA HIS A 316 11.82 28.07 21.78
C HIS A 316 12.07 27.67 20.31
N LEU A 317 12.80 28.49 19.54
CA LEU A 317 13.18 28.15 18.17
C LEU A 317 14.11 26.92 18.10
N HIS A 318 15.06 26.78 19.02
CA HIS A 318 15.88 25.56 19.13
C HIS A 318 15.07 24.31 19.48
N LEU A 319 14.04 24.43 20.34
CA LEU A 319 13.14 23.32 20.66
C LEU A 319 12.35 22.87 19.43
N LEU A 320 11.67 23.80 18.75
CA LEU A 320 10.94 23.53 17.51
C LEU A 320 11.83 22.95 16.40
N GLN A 321 13.10 23.34 16.34
CA GLN A 321 14.06 22.79 15.37
C GLN A 321 14.47 21.35 15.73
N ARG A 322 14.66 21.03 17.02
CA ARG A 322 14.86 19.65 17.49
C ARG A 322 13.66 18.76 17.23
N GLU A 323 12.44 19.24 17.51
CA GLU A 323 11.19 18.52 17.23
C GLU A 323 11.05 18.21 15.74
N ARG A 324 11.34 19.19 14.87
CA ARG A 324 11.33 18.99 13.41
C ARG A 324 12.37 17.95 12.96
N GLN A 325 13.57 17.97 13.53
CA GLN A 325 14.60 16.95 13.25
C GLN A 325 14.15 15.56 13.72
N ALA A 326 13.55 15.45 14.90
CA ALA A 326 13.02 14.19 15.42
C ALA A 326 11.87 13.64 14.55
N GLN A 327 10.96 14.51 14.08
CA GLN A 327 9.89 14.14 13.14
C GLN A 327 10.44 13.69 11.79
N GLN A 328 11.46 14.36 11.25
CA GLN A 328 12.13 13.95 10.01
C GLN A 328 12.82 12.58 10.16
N HIS A 329 13.53 12.36 11.26
CA HIS A 329 14.16 11.07 11.55
C HIS A 329 13.14 9.94 11.74
N ALA A 330 12.02 10.20 12.41
CA ALA A 330 10.92 9.25 12.55
C ALA A 330 10.25 8.93 11.20
N GLN A 331 10.11 9.91 10.29
CA GLN A 331 9.62 9.68 8.93
C GLN A 331 10.60 8.84 8.09
N GLN A 332 11.92 9.06 8.23
CA GLN A 332 12.93 8.23 7.59
C GLN A 332 12.86 6.78 8.10
N ILE A 333 12.80 6.58 9.42
CA ILE A 333 12.64 5.24 10.03
C ILE A 333 11.37 4.54 9.52
N ALA A 334 10.25 5.27 9.41
CA ALA A 334 9.00 4.72 8.86
C ALA A 334 9.11 4.33 7.37
N GLN A 335 9.84 5.11 6.56
CA GLN A 335 10.13 4.79 5.16
C GLN A 335 11.11 3.60 5.00
N HIS A 336 11.93 3.34 6.01
CA HIS A 336 12.90 2.25 6.06
C HIS A 336 12.44 1.08 6.95
N HIS A 337 11.13 0.84 7.06
CA HIS A 337 10.53 -0.32 7.75
C HIS A 337 10.94 -0.48 9.24
N GLY A 338 11.28 0.61 9.93
CA GLY A 338 11.72 0.60 11.33
C GLY A 338 13.25 0.70 11.52
N PHE A 339 14.02 0.68 10.43
CA PHE A 339 15.48 0.77 10.46
C PHE A 339 15.98 2.19 10.15
N THR A 340 17.14 2.57 10.67
CA THR A 340 17.82 3.82 10.24
C THR A 340 18.57 3.61 8.92
N GLU A 341 18.83 4.68 8.17
CA GLU A 341 19.57 4.62 6.89
C GLU A 341 20.90 3.87 7.01
N ARG A 342 21.63 4.06 8.12
CA ARG A 342 22.87 3.32 8.40
C ARG A 342 22.62 1.82 8.56
N GLN A 343 21.63 1.43 9.37
CA GLN A 343 21.27 0.02 9.56
C GLN A 343 20.81 -0.64 8.24
N VAL A 344 20.15 0.10 7.36
CA VAL A 344 19.81 -0.37 5.99
C VAL A 344 21.06 -0.61 5.15
N LEU A 345 22.07 0.28 5.21
CA LEU A 345 23.35 0.10 4.53
C LEU A 345 24.16 -1.07 5.09
N ASP A 346 24.17 -1.25 6.42
CA ASP A 346 24.85 -2.36 7.07
C ASP A 346 24.19 -3.71 6.68
N LEU A 347 22.85 -3.81 6.71
CA LEU A 347 22.11 -4.98 6.22
C LEU A 347 22.40 -5.28 4.73
N ALA A 348 22.39 -4.25 3.89
CA ALA A 348 22.68 -4.39 2.47
C ALA A 348 24.13 -4.89 2.19
N ALA A 349 25.09 -4.56 3.06
CA ALA A 349 26.46 -5.10 2.97
C ALA A 349 26.53 -6.62 3.24
N TYR A 350 25.58 -7.18 3.98
CA TYR A 350 25.39 -8.62 4.17
C TYR A 350 24.37 -9.24 3.18
N GLY A 351 23.85 -8.46 2.23
CA GLY A 351 22.87 -8.91 1.23
C GLY A 351 21.45 -9.10 1.74
N ILE A 352 21.15 -8.67 2.97
CA ILE A 352 19.85 -8.83 3.63
C ILE A 352 19.02 -7.56 3.41
N LYS A 353 17.72 -7.71 3.13
CA LYS A 353 16.81 -6.57 2.93
C LYS A 353 16.19 -6.16 4.26
N PRO A 354 15.84 -4.87 4.47
CA PRO A 354 15.23 -4.40 5.71
C PRO A 354 13.89 -5.06 6.07
N TRP A 355 13.21 -5.68 5.10
CA TRP A 355 11.93 -6.37 5.30
C TRP A 355 12.05 -7.90 5.37
N ASP A 356 13.27 -8.46 5.34
CA ASP A 356 13.48 -9.90 5.57
C ASP A 356 13.42 -10.19 7.08
N GLU A 357 12.77 -11.29 7.50
CA GLU A 357 12.52 -11.59 8.92
C GLU A 357 13.81 -11.70 9.78
N GLY A 358 14.94 -12.06 9.16
CA GLY A 358 16.25 -12.13 9.81
C GLY A 358 16.96 -10.78 10.01
N ALA A 359 16.44 -9.68 9.48
CA ALA A 359 17.10 -8.37 9.47
C ALA A 359 17.40 -7.84 10.88
N LEU A 360 16.39 -7.82 11.76
CA LEU A 360 16.55 -7.31 13.13
C LEU A 360 17.52 -8.18 13.96
N THR A 361 17.42 -9.50 13.81
CA THR A 361 18.34 -10.45 14.46
C THR A 361 19.78 -10.26 13.99
N THR A 362 19.99 -10.04 12.69
CA THR A 362 21.33 -9.78 12.14
C THR A 362 21.91 -8.48 12.66
N LEU A 363 21.11 -7.40 12.72
CA LEU A 363 21.56 -6.14 13.30
C LEU A 363 21.90 -6.25 14.79
N ASN A 364 21.14 -7.02 15.56
CA ASN A 364 21.48 -7.29 16.96
C ASN A 364 22.83 -8.03 17.07
N MET A 365 23.13 -8.99 16.18
CA MET A 365 24.45 -9.64 16.13
C MET A 365 25.59 -8.69 15.70
N LEU A 366 25.31 -7.68 14.87
CA LEU A 366 26.31 -6.70 14.41
C LEU A 366 26.60 -5.58 15.42
N TYR A 367 25.72 -5.34 16.39
CA TYR A 367 25.79 -4.21 17.32
C TYR A 367 25.92 -4.58 18.80
N HIS A 368 25.89 -5.88 19.16
CA HIS A 368 26.08 -6.38 20.53
C HIS A 368 27.32 -7.27 20.74
N TYR A 369 28.29 -7.20 19.81
CA TYR A 369 29.65 -7.73 19.96
C TYR A 369 30.69 -6.60 19.82
#